data_AF-A0A7K1VV94-F1
#
_entry.id   AF-A0A7K1VV94-F1
#
_cell.length_a   1.000
_cell.length_b   1.000
_cell.length_c   1.000
_cell.angle_alpha   90.00
_cell.angle_beta   90.00
_cell.angle_gamma   90.00
#
_symmetry.space_group_name_H-M   'P 1'
#
loop_
_entity.id
_entity.type
_entity.pdbx_description
1 polymer ?
#
loop_
_entity_poly.entity_id
_entity_poly.type
_entity_poly.pdbx_seq_one_letter_code
_entity_poly.pdbx_strand_id
1 'polypeptide(L)'
;MPHVPARSRLIPLAVSVLATCAVTTLAVAPTSASTPQSTAVPRAAAAPAPHGPAVTAPSDAPTAVRSSAPAKVATRAVNSTLPVDHSCSSTLRVRAQQMTSGQLSSVCTSLAGQAAYFHNVVKSNSQPVSGDNNTSLEVVVFNSSSEYRRLAGSLYGVSTNNGGVYLEGNPSAPGNQARFIAYRDETASAFTVKNLNHEYTHYLDGRFNMYGDWNANISTPTLWWIEGLAEYVSYGYLRRHNTWAAGEASRQTYNLSTLFDTTQQHDQDRVYAWGYLAVYYLMENRPADVAKILGYYRAGSWQAARTYIKQNIGTRYDADFRRWLLT
;
A
#
# COMPACT_ATOMS: atom_id res chain seq x y z
N MET A 1 -8.15 -18.10 14.87
CA MET A 1 -7.47 -17.27 13.86
C MET A 1 -8.51 -16.33 13.27
N PRO A 2 -8.32 -15.01 13.19
CA PRO A 2 -9.20 -14.20 12.36
C PRO A 2 -8.98 -14.65 10.92
N HIS A 3 -10.05 -15.06 10.25
CA HIS A 3 -10.06 -15.47 8.86
C HIS A 3 -9.46 -14.34 7.99
N VAL A 4 -8.22 -14.52 7.52
CA VAL A 4 -7.86 -14.00 6.20
C VAL A 4 -8.83 -14.72 5.25
N PRO A 5 -9.63 -14.00 4.43
CA PRO A 5 -10.54 -14.65 3.51
C PRO A 5 -9.79 -15.73 2.73
N ALA A 6 -10.26 -16.97 2.81
CA ALA A 6 -9.73 -18.06 2.01
C ALA A 6 -9.71 -17.61 0.55
N ARG A 7 -8.62 -17.91 -0.15
CA ARG A 7 -8.36 -17.48 -1.54
C ARG A 7 -9.62 -17.63 -2.41
N SER A 8 -10.27 -16.52 -2.71
CA SER A 8 -10.96 -16.40 -4.00
C SER A 8 -9.82 -16.34 -5.01
N ARG A 9 -9.66 -17.40 -5.80
CA ARG A 9 -8.59 -17.58 -6.80
C ARG A 9 -8.16 -16.24 -7.39
N LEU A 10 -6.87 -15.92 -7.31
CA LEU A 10 -6.29 -14.72 -7.92
C LEU A 10 -6.53 -14.68 -9.44
N ILE A 11 -6.89 -15.83 -10.03
CA ILE A 11 -7.23 -15.98 -11.44
C ILE A 11 -8.64 -16.59 -11.52
N PRO A 12 -9.66 -15.88 -12.06
CA PRO A 12 -10.91 -16.53 -12.42
C PRO A 12 -10.61 -17.60 -13.48
N LEU A 13 -11.09 -18.83 -13.26
CA LEU A 13 -10.98 -19.94 -14.20
C LEU A 13 -11.50 -19.50 -15.58
N ALA A 14 -10.61 -19.17 -16.50
CA ALA A 14 -10.95 -19.09 -17.90
C ALA A 14 -11.26 -20.52 -18.36
N VAL A 15 -12.52 -20.76 -18.73
CA VAL A 15 -13.00 -22.03 -19.29
C VAL A 15 -12.14 -22.39 -20.49
N SER A 16 -11.31 -23.42 -20.35
CA SER A 16 -10.59 -24.04 -21.48
C SER A 16 -11.61 -24.73 -22.39
N VAL A 17 -11.90 -24.12 -23.54
CA VAL A 17 -12.50 -24.85 -24.67
C VAL A 17 -11.38 -25.64 -25.33
N LEU A 18 -11.32 -26.93 -25.03
CA LEU A 18 -10.49 -27.91 -25.75
C LEU A 18 -11.01 -28.03 -27.18
N ALA A 19 -10.21 -27.59 -28.15
CA ALA A 19 -10.42 -27.92 -29.56
C ALA A 19 -9.83 -29.31 -29.82
N THR A 20 -10.70 -30.29 -30.06
CA THR A 20 -10.34 -31.63 -30.57
C THR A 20 -9.89 -31.55 -32.02
N CYS A 21 -8.66 -31.99 -32.29
CA CYS A 21 -8.16 -32.27 -33.63
C CYS A 21 -8.86 -33.52 -34.21
N ALA A 22 -9.40 -33.41 -35.42
CA ALA A 22 -9.68 -34.55 -36.28
C ALA A 22 -9.00 -34.32 -37.63
N VAL A 23 -8.21 -35.31 -38.04
CA VAL A 23 -7.43 -35.36 -39.28
C VAL A 23 -8.28 -36.04 -40.35
N THR A 24 -8.43 -35.39 -41.51
CA THR A 24 -8.77 -36.08 -42.76
C THR A 24 -8.07 -35.39 -43.93
N THR A 25 -7.29 -36.17 -44.67
CA THR A 25 -6.57 -35.78 -45.89
C THR A 25 -7.45 -35.98 -47.14
N LEU A 26 -7.40 -35.05 -48.11
CA LEU A 26 -7.39 -35.33 -49.57
C LEU A 26 -7.21 -34.05 -50.43
N ALA A 27 -6.00 -33.92 -50.98
CA ALA A 27 -5.56 -33.62 -52.36
C ALA A 27 -6.14 -32.48 -53.26
N VAL A 28 -5.16 -31.80 -53.91
CA VAL A 28 -5.07 -31.15 -55.25
C VAL A 28 -5.45 -29.65 -55.40
N ALA A 29 -4.51 -28.89 -55.97
CA ALA A 29 -4.50 -27.45 -56.35
C ALA A 29 -4.95 -27.25 -57.83
N PRO A 30 -4.87 -26.06 -58.49
CA PRO A 30 -4.48 -24.71 -58.04
C PRO A 30 -5.43 -23.58 -58.54
N THR A 31 -5.08 -22.33 -58.22
CA THR A 31 -5.12 -21.10 -59.06
C THR A 31 -5.81 -19.87 -58.45
N SER A 32 -5.15 -18.74 -58.74
CA SER A 32 -5.64 -17.36 -58.87
C SER A 32 -5.90 -16.52 -57.63
N ALA A 33 -5.11 -15.44 -57.55
CA ALA A 33 -5.31 -14.28 -56.71
C ALA A 33 -6.64 -13.57 -56.98
N SER A 34 -7.28 -13.11 -55.90
CA SER A 34 -8.09 -11.90 -55.90
C SER A 34 -8.39 -11.49 -54.46
N THR A 35 -8.01 -10.26 -54.12
CA THR A 35 -8.36 -9.58 -52.89
C THR A 35 -9.87 -9.29 -52.88
N PRO A 36 -10.55 -9.40 -51.73
CA PRO A 36 -11.58 -8.41 -51.43
C PRO A 36 -11.51 -7.86 -50.01
N GLN A 37 -11.97 -6.62 -49.93
CA GLN A 37 -12.11 -5.76 -48.76
C GLN A 37 -12.87 -6.44 -47.62
N SER A 38 -12.33 -6.34 -46.39
CA SER A 38 -13.06 -6.66 -45.16
C SER A 38 -13.90 -5.46 -44.76
N THR A 39 -15.22 -5.66 -44.80
CA THR A 39 -16.22 -4.85 -44.10
C THR A 39 -16.03 -4.95 -42.59
N ALA A 40 -16.32 -3.85 -41.90
CA ALA A 40 -16.25 -3.73 -40.45
C ALA A 40 -17.43 -4.43 -39.77
N VAL A 41 -17.16 -5.10 -38.64
CA VAL A 41 -18.15 -5.43 -37.61
C VAL A 41 -17.70 -4.74 -36.31
N PRO A 42 -18.54 -3.92 -35.65
CA PRO A 42 -18.12 -3.20 -34.45
C PRO A 42 -18.11 -4.18 -33.27
N ARG A 43 -16.94 -4.34 -32.65
CA ARG A 43 -16.81 -5.05 -31.38
C ARG A 43 -17.25 -4.10 -30.27
N ALA A 44 -18.24 -4.51 -29.50
CA ALA A 44 -18.72 -3.81 -28.32
C ALA A 44 -17.54 -3.48 -27.38
N ALA A 45 -17.43 -2.21 -27.01
CA ALA A 45 -16.43 -1.73 -26.08
C ALA A 45 -16.70 -2.33 -24.68
N ALA A 46 -15.79 -3.18 -24.22
CA ALA A 46 -15.68 -3.51 -22.81
C ALA A 46 -15.18 -2.26 -22.06
N ALA A 47 -15.91 -1.86 -21.01
CA ALA A 47 -15.52 -0.76 -20.14
C ALA A 47 -14.15 -1.05 -19.47
N PRO A 48 -13.24 -0.08 -19.38
CA PRO A 48 -11.98 -0.26 -18.66
C PRO A 48 -12.24 -0.28 -17.14
N ALA A 49 -11.57 -1.22 -16.46
CA ALA A 49 -11.52 -1.30 -14.99
C ALA A 49 -10.76 -0.07 -14.41
N PRO A 50 -11.08 0.38 -13.18
CA PRO A 50 -10.54 1.61 -12.63
C PRO A 50 -9.03 1.50 -12.43
N HIS A 51 -8.30 2.42 -13.06
CA HIS A 51 -6.86 2.58 -12.97
C HIS A 51 -6.41 2.79 -11.52
N GLY A 52 -5.30 2.14 -11.14
CA GLY A 52 -4.50 2.51 -9.97
C GLY A 52 -4.05 3.98 -10.06
N PRO A 53 -3.56 4.57 -8.97
CA PRO A 53 -3.20 5.99 -8.93
C PRO A 53 -2.09 6.29 -9.94
N ALA A 54 -2.46 6.93 -11.04
CA ALA A 54 -1.51 7.34 -12.08
C ALA A 54 -0.59 8.46 -11.55
N VAL A 55 0.70 8.17 -11.36
CA VAL A 55 1.77 9.18 -11.34
C VAL A 55 3.10 8.58 -11.80
N THR A 56 3.73 9.25 -12.76
CA THR A 56 5.09 9.05 -13.29
C THR A 56 6.19 9.37 -12.25
N ALA A 57 7.22 8.51 -12.17
CA ALA A 57 8.48 8.72 -11.43
C ALA A 57 9.42 9.74 -12.15
N PRO A 58 10.49 10.28 -11.52
CA PRO A 58 11.05 9.97 -10.20
C PRO A 58 10.89 11.08 -9.16
N SER A 59 10.92 10.69 -7.89
CA SER A 59 10.90 11.58 -6.74
C SER A 59 12.24 12.30 -6.58
N ASP A 60 12.23 13.62 -6.67
CA ASP A 60 13.19 14.42 -5.92
C ASP A 60 12.84 14.27 -4.44
N ALA A 61 13.77 13.71 -3.67
CA ALA A 61 13.68 13.73 -2.22
C ALA A 61 13.56 15.19 -1.77
N PRO A 62 12.56 15.56 -0.94
CA PRO A 62 12.41 16.95 -0.54
C PRO A 62 13.57 17.32 0.38
N THR A 63 14.51 18.12 -0.13
CA THR A 63 15.30 19.01 0.71
C THR A 63 14.29 19.93 1.40
N ALA A 64 14.10 19.71 2.70
CA ALA A 64 13.24 20.52 3.53
C ALA A 64 13.77 21.96 3.58
N VAL A 65 13.35 22.80 2.64
CA VAL A 65 13.46 24.26 2.78
C VAL A 65 12.42 24.64 3.84
N ARG A 66 12.89 24.82 5.07
CA ARG A 66 12.12 25.36 6.19
C ARG A 66 11.54 26.72 5.78
N SER A 67 10.26 26.77 5.45
CA SER A 67 9.49 28.01 5.57
C SER A 67 9.41 28.36 7.05
N SER A 68 10.09 29.43 7.45
CA SER A 68 10.25 29.88 8.84
C SER A 68 9.05 30.68 9.35
N ALA A 69 7.83 30.25 9.05
CA ALA A 69 6.66 30.85 9.69
C ALA A 69 6.74 30.61 11.21
N PRO A 70 6.48 31.62 12.05
CA PRO A 70 6.47 31.44 13.51
C PRO A 70 5.48 30.34 13.89
N ALA A 71 5.87 29.40 14.74
CA ALA A 71 5.06 28.23 15.11
C ALA A 71 3.61 28.60 15.50
N LYS A 72 3.40 29.73 16.18
CA LYS A 72 2.07 30.26 16.54
C LYS A 72 1.19 30.62 15.34
N VAL A 73 1.76 31.19 14.28
CA VAL A 73 1.03 31.56 13.06
C VAL A 73 0.65 30.31 12.27
N ALA A 74 1.56 29.33 12.21
CA ALA A 74 1.28 28.02 11.61
C ALA A 74 0.15 27.28 12.35
N THR A 75 0.14 27.30 13.69
CA THR A 75 -0.95 26.68 14.48
C THR A 75 -2.30 27.37 14.25
N ARG A 76 -2.35 28.70 14.16
CA ARG A 76 -3.60 29.43 13.88
C ARG A 76 -4.13 29.14 12.48
N ALA A 77 -3.25 29.09 11.48
CA ALA A 77 -3.62 28.73 10.11
C ALA A 77 -4.22 27.33 10.06
N VAL A 78 -3.53 26.33 10.64
CA VAL A 78 -4.03 24.95 10.76
C VAL A 78 -5.40 24.90 11.41
N ASN A 79 -5.60 25.58 12.55
CA ASN A 79 -6.88 25.56 13.26
C ASN A 79 -8.01 26.22 12.46
N SER A 80 -7.73 27.32 11.73
CA SER A 80 -8.73 27.97 10.89
C SER A 80 -9.08 27.15 9.64
N THR A 81 -8.11 26.42 9.08
CA THR A 81 -8.31 25.56 7.92
C THR A 81 -9.02 24.27 8.30
N LEU A 82 -8.70 23.69 9.47
CA LEU A 82 -9.20 22.41 9.94
C LEU A 82 -9.99 22.61 11.25
N PRO A 83 -11.20 23.21 11.17
CA PRO A 83 -12.00 23.54 12.35
C PRO A 83 -12.61 22.31 13.04
N VAL A 84 -12.72 21.17 12.34
CA VAL A 84 -13.14 19.91 12.98
C VAL A 84 -11.94 19.35 13.72
N ASP A 85 -12.11 19.13 15.03
CA ASP A 85 -11.15 18.49 15.93
C ASP A 85 -11.87 17.42 16.75
N HIS A 86 -11.69 16.16 16.37
CA HIS A 86 -12.45 15.03 16.91
C HIS A 86 -11.51 13.96 17.46
N SER A 87 -11.64 13.65 18.75
CA SER A 87 -10.91 12.57 19.39
C SER A 87 -11.65 11.24 19.21
N CYS A 88 -11.03 10.27 18.51
CA CYS A 88 -11.55 8.91 18.41
C CYS A 88 -11.19 8.09 19.66
N SER A 89 -9.97 8.28 20.17
CA SER A 89 -9.41 7.61 21.35
C SER A 89 -8.19 8.38 21.86
N SER A 90 -7.52 7.88 22.91
CA SER A 90 -6.23 8.42 23.36
C SER A 90 -5.09 8.28 22.33
N THR A 91 -5.25 7.44 21.31
CA THR A 91 -4.22 7.15 20.30
C THR A 91 -4.61 7.59 18.89
N LEU A 92 -5.79 8.19 18.70
CA LEU A 92 -6.28 8.56 17.38
C LEU A 92 -7.16 9.81 17.45
N ARG A 93 -6.82 10.80 16.62
CA ARG A 93 -7.54 12.06 16.46
C ARG A 93 -7.76 12.37 14.98
N VAL A 94 -8.88 12.99 14.65
CA VAL A 94 -9.18 13.49 13.30
C VAL A 94 -9.23 15.01 13.32
N ARG A 95 -8.48 15.64 12.42
CA ARG A 95 -8.55 17.07 12.08
C ARG A 95 -9.07 17.21 10.66
N ALA A 96 -10.17 17.92 10.44
CA ALA A 96 -10.76 18.01 9.11
C ALA A 96 -11.28 19.40 8.76
N GLN A 97 -11.37 19.69 7.46
CA GLN A 97 -12.07 20.87 6.98
C GLN A 97 -13.56 20.76 7.28
N GLN A 98 -14.19 19.66 6.86
CA GLN A 98 -15.59 19.34 7.14
C GLN A 98 -15.80 17.82 7.17
N MET A 99 -16.48 17.32 8.21
CA MET A 99 -16.96 15.94 8.27
C MET A 99 -18.22 15.90 9.15
N THR A 100 -19.19 15.06 8.80
CA THR A 100 -20.35 14.81 9.68
C THR A 100 -19.95 13.90 10.83
N SER A 101 -20.76 13.88 11.91
CA SER A 101 -20.56 12.96 13.03
C SER A 101 -20.55 11.49 12.59
N GLY A 102 -21.40 11.11 11.64
CA GLY A 102 -21.43 9.76 11.08
C GLY A 102 -20.18 9.40 10.26
N GLN A 103 -19.60 10.36 9.53
CA GLN A 103 -18.35 10.17 8.80
C GLN A 103 -17.16 10.03 9.76
N LEU A 104 -17.11 10.86 10.81
CA LEU A 104 -16.10 10.78 11.87
C LEU A 104 -16.16 9.42 12.58
N SER A 105 -17.36 8.99 12.99
CA SER A 105 -17.58 7.69 13.64
C SER A 105 -17.16 6.53 12.73
N SER A 106 -17.47 6.60 11.43
CA SER A 106 -17.04 5.59 10.45
C SER A 106 -15.51 5.50 10.34
N VAL A 107 -14.81 6.64 10.26
CA VAL A 107 -13.35 6.67 10.23
C VAL A 107 -12.75 6.10 11.53
N CYS A 108 -13.21 6.57 12.69
CA CYS A 108 -12.73 6.09 13.98
C CYS A 108 -12.92 4.57 14.13
N THR A 109 -14.09 4.05 13.77
CA THR A 109 -14.42 2.63 13.86
C THR A 109 -13.53 1.80 12.92
N SER A 110 -13.37 2.25 11.67
CA SER A 110 -12.53 1.57 10.68
C SER A 110 -11.08 1.47 11.15
N LEU A 111 -10.49 2.56 11.64
CA LEU A 111 -9.10 2.56 12.08
C LEU A 111 -8.90 1.75 13.37
N ALA A 112 -9.83 1.84 14.33
CA ALA A 112 -9.76 1.02 15.54
C ALA A 112 -9.79 -0.49 15.23
N GLY A 113 -10.69 -0.92 14.33
CA GLY A 113 -10.74 -2.31 13.88
C GLY A 113 -9.48 -2.74 13.13
N GLN A 114 -8.91 -1.86 12.30
CA GLN A 114 -7.66 -2.15 11.59
C GLN A 114 -6.47 -2.29 12.54
N ALA A 115 -6.37 -1.47 13.58
CA ALA A 115 -5.31 -1.60 14.58
C ALA A 115 -5.32 -2.99 15.22
N ALA A 116 -6.50 -3.47 15.64
CA ALA A 116 -6.66 -4.82 16.17
C ALA A 116 -6.30 -5.90 15.15
N TYR A 117 -6.68 -5.72 13.88
CA TYR A 117 -6.31 -6.64 12.80
C TYR A 117 -4.79 -6.67 12.58
N PHE A 118 -4.14 -5.51 12.49
CA PHE A 118 -2.69 -5.38 12.32
C PHE A 118 -1.92 -6.08 13.44
N HIS A 119 -2.26 -5.81 14.70
CA HIS A 119 -1.59 -6.44 15.85
C HIS A 119 -1.68 -7.97 15.79
N ASN A 120 -2.81 -8.50 15.32
CA ASN A 120 -3.00 -9.93 15.12
C ASN A 120 -2.18 -10.49 13.95
N VAL A 121 -2.01 -9.73 12.87
CA VAL A 121 -1.20 -10.12 11.70
C VAL A 121 0.28 -10.18 12.08
N VAL A 122 0.83 -9.09 12.64
CA VAL A 122 2.28 -8.97 12.86
C VAL A 122 2.74 -9.45 14.25
N LYS A 123 1.80 -9.85 15.12
CA LYS A 123 2.07 -10.29 16.50
C LYS A 123 2.88 -9.26 17.30
N SER A 124 2.48 -7.99 17.25
CA SER A 124 3.20 -6.91 17.94
C SER A 124 2.85 -6.78 19.42
N ASN A 125 1.86 -7.52 19.94
CA ASN A 125 1.39 -7.44 21.33
C ASN A 125 1.02 -6.01 21.78
N SER A 126 0.69 -5.15 20.81
CA SER A 126 0.45 -3.71 21.00
C SER A 126 1.59 -2.99 21.74
N GLN A 127 2.83 -3.47 21.60
CA GLN A 127 4.02 -2.85 22.20
C GLN A 127 4.77 -2.04 21.15
N PRO A 128 4.85 -0.70 21.30
CA PRO A 128 5.68 0.12 20.43
C PRO A 128 7.14 -0.36 20.45
N VAL A 129 7.85 -0.13 19.34
CA VAL A 129 9.30 -0.35 19.30
C VAL A 129 9.99 0.56 20.31
N SER A 130 11.12 0.11 20.85
CA SER A 130 11.91 0.92 21.78
C SER A 130 12.28 2.26 21.15
N GLY A 131 12.19 3.35 21.91
CA GLY A 131 12.58 4.67 21.44
C GLY A 131 11.51 5.41 20.63
N ASP A 132 10.37 4.79 20.29
CA ASP A 132 9.22 5.51 19.75
C ASP A 132 8.43 6.20 20.88
N ASN A 133 8.37 7.53 20.84
CA ASN A 133 7.66 8.40 21.77
C ASN A 133 6.35 8.95 21.18
N ASN A 134 5.89 8.45 20.03
CA ASN A 134 4.57 8.78 19.55
C ASN A 134 3.52 8.32 20.58
N THR A 135 2.37 8.99 20.60
CA THR A 135 1.27 8.65 21.51
C THR A 135 -0.04 8.51 20.77
N SER A 136 -0.25 9.35 19.76
CA SER A 136 -1.44 9.33 18.92
C SER A 136 -1.11 9.65 17.46
N LEU A 137 -1.93 9.13 16.56
CA LEU A 137 -1.98 9.57 15.17
C LEU A 137 -2.99 10.71 15.02
N GLU A 138 -2.58 11.79 14.34
CA GLU A 138 -3.48 12.81 13.84
C GLU A 138 -3.80 12.56 12.36
N VAL A 139 -5.05 12.21 12.07
CA VAL A 139 -5.56 12.05 10.71
C VAL A 139 -6.08 13.40 10.22
N VAL A 140 -5.41 13.99 9.24
CA VAL A 140 -5.75 15.27 8.63
C VAL A 140 -6.52 15.04 7.34
N VAL A 141 -7.74 15.57 7.24
CA VAL A 141 -8.64 15.36 6.09
C VAL A 141 -9.05 16.69 5.47
N PHE A 142 -8.53 16.97 4.28
CA PHE A 142 -9.00 18.04 3.40
C PHE A 142 -10.30 17.61 2.67
N ASN A 143 -11.12 18.58 2.28
CA ASN A 143 -12.41 18.34 1.64
C ASN A 143 -12.30 17.78 0.22
N SER A 144 -11.18 18.03 -0.46
CA SER A 144 -10.95 17.63 -1.84
C SER A 144 -9.47 17.45 -2.14
N SER A 145 -9.18 16.77 -3.25
CA SER A 145 -7.83 16.66 -3.79
C SER A 145 -7.23 18.02 -4.14
N SER A 146 -8.07 18.98 -4.54
CA SER A 146 -7.67 20.36 -4.84
C SER A 146 -7.22 21.10 -3.58
N GLU A 147 -7.99 21.02 -2.49
CA GLU A 147 -7.65 21.64 -1.21
C GLU A 147 -6.37 21.03 -0.63
N TYR A 148 -6.21 19.71 -0.71
CA TYR A 148 -4.98 19.03 -0.33
C TYR A 148 -3.76 19.58 -1.08
N ARG A 149 -3.82 19.64 -2.42
CA ARG A 149 -2.74 20.20 -3.25
C ARG A 149 -2.43 21.67 -2.93
N ARG A 150 -3.46 22.45 -2.60
CA ARG A 150 -3.31 23.88 -2.30
C ARG A 150 -2.69 24.15 -0.93
N LEU A 151 -3.01 23.33 0.06
CA LEU A 151 -2.77 23.66 1.47
C LEU A 151 -1.81 22.72 2.19
N ALA A 152 -1.77 21.43 1.86
CA ALA A 152 -1.03 20.47 2.68
C ALA A 152 0.48 20.72 2.69
N GLY A 153 1.06 21.08 1.54
CA GLY A 153 2.49 21.40 1.45
C GLY A 153 2.89 22.60 2.29
N SER A 154 2.09 23.67 2.32
CA SER A 154 2.39 24.87 3.11
C SER A 154 2.11 24.69 4.61
N LEU A 155 1.09 23.90 4.97
CA LEU A 155 0.73 23.65 6.37
C LEU A 155 1.61 22.60 7.04
N TYR A 156 2.06 21.58 6.30
CA TYR A 156 2.73 20.40 6.86
C TYR A 156 4.06 20.05 6.21
N GLY A 157 4.48 20.75 5.15
CA GLY A 157 5.77 20.48 4.49
C GLY A 157 5.81 19.18 3.70
N VAL A 158 4.66 18.70 3.20
CA VAL A 158 4.55 17.44 2.45
C VAL A 158 4.39 17.66 0.95
N SER A 159 4.89 16.72 0.13
CA SER A 159 4.54 16.66 -1.28
C SER A 159 3.06 16.28 -1.43
N THR A 160 2.39 16.89 -2.42
CA THR A 160 0.94 16.71 -2.64
C THR A 160 0.60 15.99 -3.94
N ASN A 161 1.60 15.48 -4.66
CA ASN A 161 1.40 14.67 -5.86
C ASN A 161 1.23 13.19 -5.51
N ASN A 162 0.24 12.89 -4.64
CA ASN A 162 -0.04 11.56 -4.11
C ASN A 162 -1.50 11.46 -3.59
N GLY A 163 -1.89 10.26 -3.15
CA GLY A 163 -3.22 9.96 -2.58
C GLY A 163 -3.37 10.32 -1.10
N GLY A 164 -2.38 10.99 -0.51
CA GLY A 164 -2.21 11.12 0.94
C GLY A 164 -0.84 10.57 1.34
N VAL A 165 -0.42 10.90 2.57
CA VAL A 165 0.90 10.51 3.07
C VAL A 165 0.93 10.40 4.59
N TYR A 166 1.55 9.33 5.09
CA TYR A 166 1.99 9.21 6.47
C TYR A 166 3.29 10.01 6.69
N LEU A 167 3.23 10.94 7.64
CA LEU A 167 4.35 11.73 8.11
C LEU A 167 4.63 11.35 9.57
N GLU A 168 5.64 10.51 9.77
CA GLU A 168 6.06 10.06 11.11
C GLU A 168 6.66 11.20 11.93
N GLY A 169 7.47 12.07 11.31
CA GLY A 169 8.30 13.04 12.02
C GLY A 169 9.54 12.38 12.62
N ASN A 170 9.93 12.80 13.83
CA ASN A 170 11.01 12.16 14.58
C ASN A 170 10.41 11.35 15.74
N PRO A 171 10.23 10.03 15.60
CA PRO A 171 9.58 9.22 16.62
C PRO A 171 10.34 9.22 17.95
N SER A 172 11.65 9.49 17.96
CA SER A 172 12.45 9.57 19.19
C SER A 172 12.29 10.88 19.96
N ALA A 173 11.77 11.94 19.35
CA ALA A 173 11.63 13.24 20.01
C ALA A 173 10.40 13.27 20.93
N PRO A 174 10.54 13.69 22.20
CA PRO A 174 9.39 13.99 23.04
C PRO A 174 8.48 15.04 22.38
N GLY A 175 7.17 14.77 22.35
CA GLY A 175 6.19 15.67 21.72
C GLY A 175 6.11 15.58 20.20
N ASN A 176 6.74 14.58 19.58
CA ASN A 176 6.51 14.29 18.17
C ASN A 176 5.02 14.00 17.91
N GLN A 177 4.51 14.50 16.78
CA GLN A 177 3.13 14.28 16.35
C GLN A 177 3.15 13.62 14.97
N ALA A 178 3.01 12.29 14.96
CA ALA A 178 2.77 11.54 13.74
C ALA A 178 1.44 11.95 13.11
N ARG A 179 1.41 12.06 11.78
CA ARG A 179 0.25 12.49 11.00
C ARG A 179 0.01 11.58 9.81
N PHE A 180 -1.25 11.37 9.50
CA PHE A 180 -1.66 10.91 8.18
C PHE A 180 -2.44 12.04 7.53
N ILE A 181 -1.96 12.54 6.38
CA ILE A 181 -2.50 13.72 5.74
C ILE A 181 -3.09 13.33 4.38
N ALA A 182 -4.39 13.53 4.20
CA ALA A 182 -5.11 13.15 2.99
C ALA A 182 -6.35 14.02 2.76
N TYR A 183 -7.21 13.58 1.85
CA TYR A 183 -8.42 14.25 1.45
C TYR A 183 -9.58 13.27 1.30
N ARG A 184 -10.81 13.78 1.30
CA ARG A 184 -11.98 13.00 0.88
C ARG A 184 -11.80 12.51 -0.56
N ASP A 185 -12.01 11.23 -0.81
CA ASP A 185 -11.97 10.68 -2.17
C ASP A 185 -13.23 11.08 -2.94
N GLU A 186 -13.07 12.05 -3.86
CA GLU A 186 -14.16 12.60 -4.66
C GLU A 186 -14.64 11.62 -5.75
N THR A 187 -13.86 10.57 -6.06
CA THR A 187 -14.22 9.55 -7.05
C THR A 187 -15.01 8.38 -6.45
N ALA A 188 -15.11 8.31 -5.12
CA ALA A 188 -15.86 7.26 -4.44
C ALA A 188 -17.36 7.59 -4.40
N SER A 189 -18.21 6.56 -4.59
CA SER A 189 -19.67 6.71 -4.55
C SER A 189 -20.21 6.99 -3.14
N ALA A 190 -19.45 6.69 -2.10
CA ALA A 190 -19.72 6.99 -0.71
C ALA A 190 -18.55 7.72 -0.08
N PHE A 191 -18.78 8.40 1.05
CA PHE A 191 -17.71 9.08 1.76
C PHE A 191 -16.59 8.10 2.14
N THR A 192 -15.38 8.42 1.73
CA THR A 192 -14.15 7.78 2.20
C THR A 192 -13.02 8.79 2.17
N VAL A 193 -12.00 8.55 2.98
CA VAL A 193 -10.74 9.29 2.94
C VAL A 193 -9.78 8.53 2.04
N LYS A 194 -9.12 9.24 1.13
CA LYS A 194 -8.19 8.63 0.16
C LYS A 194 -7.09 7.86 0.90
N ASN A 195 -6.83 6.62 0.48
CA ASN A 195 -5.81 5.73 1.05
C ASN A 195 -5.86 5.50 2.57
N LEU A 196 -7.01 5.75 3.23
CA LEU A 196 -7.15 5.74 4.69
C LEU A 196 -6.50 4.55 5.38
N ASN A 197 -6.90 3.34 4.99
CA ASN A 197 -6.42 2.13 5.64
C ASN A 197 -4.99 1.77 5.21
N HIS A 198 -4.54 2.17 4.01
CA HIS A 198 -3.15 1.96 3.59
C HIS A 198 -2.20 2.77 4.48
N GLU A 199 -2.42 4.07 4.56
CA GLU A 199 -1.58 5.00 5.31
C GLU A 199 -1.67 4.80 6.83
N TYR A 200 -2.82 4.32 7.33
CA TYR A 200 -2.89 3.90 8.73
C TYR A 200 -1.99 2.71 9.03
N THR A 201 -1.78 1.80 8.06
CA THR A 201 -0.82 0.72 8.25
C THR A 201 0.60 1.25 8.36
N HIS A 202 0.98 2.28 7.61
CA HIS A 202 2.31 2.90 7.73
C HIS A 202 2.57 3.43 9.14
N TYR A 203 1.58 4.10 9.75
CA TYR A 203 1.65 4.50 11.15
C TYR A 203 1.85 3.30 12.10
N LEU A 204 1.07 2.24 11.91
CA LEU A 204 1.16 1.05 12.75
C LEU A 204 2.51 0.32 12.54
N ASP A 205 3.02 0.24 11.31
CA ASP A 205 4.29 -0.41 11.01
C ASP A 205 5.46 0.37 11.60
N GLY A 206 5.49 1.70 11.41
CA GLY A 206 6.47 2.59 12.05
C GLY A 206 6.48 2.43 13.57
N ARG A 207 5.30 2.51 14.19
CA ARG A 207 5.19 2.45 15.65
C ARG A 207 5.53 1.08 16.25
N PHE A 208 5.17 -0.02 15.60
CA PHE A 208 5.15 -1.35 16.24
C PHE A 208 6.09 -2.39 15.61
N ASN A 209 6.69 -2.08 14.45
CA ASN A 209 7.60 -3.00 13.75
C ASN A 209 8.92 -2.35 13.37
N MET A 210 8.94 -1.08 12.97
CA MET A 210 10.12 -0.45 12.35
C MET A 210 10.81 0.51 13.33
N TYR A 211 11.97 0.13 13.85
CA TYR A 211 12.72 0.97 14.78
C TYR A 211 13.35 2.20 14.12
N GLY A 212 13.13 3.37 14.70
CA GLY A 212 13.73 4.62 14.24
C GLY A 212 12.84 5.36 13.26
N ASP A 213 13.41 6.34 12.55
CA ASP A 213 12.68 7.14 11.57
C ASP A 213 12.75 6.53 10.16
N TRP A 214 12.17 7.22 9.19
CA TRP A 214 12.23 6.85 7.77
C TRP A 214 13.64 6.50 7.30
N ASN A 215 14.66 7.31 7.63
CA ASN A 215 16.03 7.09 7.16
C ASN A 215 16.62 5.79 7.72
N ALA A 216 16.33 5.48 8.99
CA ALA A 216 16.69 4.19 9.57
C ALA A 216 16.01 3.04 8.82
N ASN A 217 14.70 3.17 8.58
CA ASN A 217 13.87 2.13 7.96
C ASN A 217 14.31 1.79 6.54
N ILE A 218 14.81 2.76 5.76
CA ILE A 218 15.29 2.55 4.39
C ILE A 218 16.81 2.44 4.24
N SER A 219 17.55 2.31 5.35
CA SER A 219 19.01 2.11 5.33
C SER A 219 19.44 0.80 4.62
N THR A 220 18.50 -0.14 4.48
CA THR A 220 18.59 -1.28 3.58
C THR A 220 17.29 -1.37 2.75
N PRO A 221 17.26 -2.10 1.63
CA PRO A 221 16.03 -2.24 0.84
C PRO A 221 14.90 -2.92 1.62
N THR A 222 13.93 -2.11 2.06
CA THR A 222 12.75 -2.52 2.86
C THR A 222 11.43 -2.13 2.22
N LEU A 223 11.42 -1.42 1.08
CA LEU A 223 10.18 -0.93 0.46
C LEU A 223 9.19 -2.03 0.08
N TRP A 224 9.67 -3.21 -0.31
CA TRP A 224 8.80 -4.36 -0.56
C TRP A 224 7.95 -4.74 0.66
N TRP A 225 8.50 -4.53 1.87
CA TRP A 225 7.82 -4.76 3.13
C TRP A 225 6.93 -3.57 3.49
N ILE A 226 7.46 -2.34 3.48
CA ILE A 226 6.73 -1.14 3.91
C ILE A 226 5.43 -0.98 3.12
N GLU A 227 5.51 -0.95 1.79
CA GLU A 227 4.32 -0.80 0.95
C GLU A 227 3.54 -2.10 0.84
N GLY A 228 4.23 -3.24 0.78
CA GLY A 228 3.57 -4.54 0.70
C GLY A 228 2.73 -4.88 1.92
N LEU A 229 3.17 -4.51 3.13
CA LEU A 229 2.42 -4.70 4.36
C LEU A 229 1.23 -3.76 4.42
N ALA A 230 1.39 -2.50 3.98
CA ALA A 230 0.30 -1.54 3.92
C ALA A 230 -0.83 -1.99 2.99
N GLU A 231 -0.48 -2.51 1.81
CA GLU A 231 -1.42 -3.17 0.91
C GLU A 231 -2.05 -4.43 1.55
N TYR A 232 -1.23 -5.30 2.15
CA TYR A 232 -1.68 -6.58 2.72
C TYR A 232 -2.68 -6.38 3.86
N VAL A 233 -2.35 -5.49 4.78
CA VAL A 233 -3.18 -5.20 5.95
C VAL A 233 -4.44 -4.47 5.54
N SER A 234 -4.35 -3.44 4.68
CA SER A 234 -5.51 -2.65 4.28
C SER A 234 -6.53 -3.48 3.50
N TYR A 235 -6.10 -4.24 2.48
CA TYR A 235 -7.01 -5.10 1.71
C TYR A 235 -7.54 -6.26 2.55
N GLY A 236 -6.70 -6.87 3.38
CA GLY A 236 -7.10 -7.96 4.27
C GLY A 236 -8.15 -7.52 5.31
N TYR A 237 -7.91 -6.39 5.97
CA TYR A 237 -8.85 -5.81 6.93
C TYR A 237 -10.19 -5.45 6.28
N LEU A 238 -10.15 -4.78 5.13
CA LEU A 238 -11.34 -4.39 4.38
C LEU A 238 -12.02 -5.57 3.66
N ARG A 239 -11.41 -6.76 3.69
CA ARG A 239 -11.86 -7.97 2.96
C ARG A 239 -12.05 -7.71 1.47
N ARG A 240 -11.12 -6.97 0.87
CA ARG A 240 -11.13 -6.62 -0.56
C ARG A 240 -10.10 -7.45 -1.31
N HIS A 241 -10.43 -7.81 -2.54
CA HIS A 241 -9.48 -8.43 -3.46
C HIS A 241 -8.63 -7.36 -4.16
N ASN A 242 -7.31 -7.50 -4.12
CA ASN A 242 -6.39 -6.60 -4.83
C ASN A 242 -6.27 -7.05 -6.31
N THR A 243 -7.17 -6.54 -7.16
CA THR A 243 -7.23 -6.91 -8.58
C THR A 243 -6.00 -6.45 -9.37
N TRP A 244 -5.33 -5.38 -8.94
CA TRP A 244 -4.09 -4.92 -9.56
C TRP A 244 -2.97 -5.93 -9.31
N ALA A 245 -2.74 -6.32 -8.05
CA ALA A 245 -1.77 -7.34 -7.71
C ALA A 245 -2.07 -8.70 -8.35
N ALA A 246 -3.35 -9.08 -8.46
CA ALA A 246 -3.75 -10.29 -9.17
C ALA A 246 -3.39 -10.23 -10.68
N GLY A 247 -3.58 -9.06 -11.30
CA GLY A 247 -3.14 -8.81 -12.68
C GLY A 247 -1.62 -8.93 -12.83
N GLU A 248 -0.86 -8.32 -11.91
CA GLU A 248 0.60 -8.44 -11.88
C GLU A 248 1.09 -9.89 -11.68
N ALA A 249 0.47 -10.62 -10.73
CA ALA A 249 0.81 -12.01 -10.45
C ALA A 249 0.72 -12.89 -11.70
N SER A 250 -0.30 -12.68 -12.54
CA SER A 250 -0.50 -13.43 -13.78
C SER A 250 0.62 -13.27 -14.81
N ARG A 251 1.40 -12.17 -14.72
CA ARG A 251 2.53 -11.89 -15.60
C ARG A 251 3.80 -12.64 -15.19
N GLN A 252 3.86 -13.12 -13.94
CA GLN A 252 5.01 -13.83 -13.37
C GLN A 252 6.36 -13.09 -13.56
N THR A 253 6.32 -11.76 -13.55
CA THR A 253 7.45 -10.88 -13.91
C THR A 253 8.66 -11.06 -13.00
N TYR A 254 8.46 -11.14 -11.68
CA TYR A 254 9.56 -11.16 -10.71
C TYR A 254 9.65 -12.46 -9.91
N ASN A 255 10.88 -12.87 -9.61
CA ASN A 255 11.16 -13.81 -8.53
C ASN A 255 11.01 -13.10 -7.18
N LEU A 256 10.69 -13.86 -6.12
CA LEU A 256 10.60 -13.29 -4.76
C LEU A 256 11.92 -12.64 -4.34
N SER A 257 13.04 -13.29 -4.62
CA SER A 257 14.38 -12.82 -4.29
C SER A 257 14.74 -11.45 -4.91
N THR A 258 14.17 -11.14 -6.08
CA THR A 258 14.31 -9.85 -6.77
C THR A 258 13.58 -8.73 -6.02
N LEU A 259 12.43 -9.04 -5.44
CA LEU A 259 11.60 -8.07 -4.73
C LEU A 259 12.25 -7.59 -3.44
N PHE A 260 13.11 -8.40 -2.83
CA PHE A 260 13.91 -7.97 -1.68
C PHE A 260 14.87 -6.82 -1.98
N ASP A 261 15.12 -6.48 -3.25
CA ASP A 261 15.97 -5.37 -3.65
C ASP A 261 15.16 -4.14 -4.10
N THR A 262 13.88 -4.07 -3.73
CA THR A 262 13.00 -2.95 -4.08
C THR A 262 13.36 -1.69 -3.27
N THR A 263 13.43 -0.57 -3.99
CA THR A 263 13.80 0.77 -3.51
C THR A 263 12.91 1.81 -4.18
N GLN A 264 13.01 3.08 -3.75
CA GLN A 264 12.24 4.21 -4.29
C GLN A 264 12.45 4.49 -5.79
N GLN A 265 13.49 3.92 -6.40
CA GLN A 265 13.79 4.10 -7.83
C GLN A 265 12.95 3.21 -8.75
N HIS A 266 12.24 2.24 -8.19
CA HIS A 266 11.44 1.30 -8.96
C HIS A 266 10.02 1.83 -9.21
N ASP A 267 9.36 1.28 -10.22
CA ASP A 267 7.99 1.62 -10.57
C ASP A 267 6.96 1.18 -9.51
N GLN A 268 5.74 1.67 -9.67
CA GLN A 268 4.65 1.37 -8.73
C GLN A 268 4.24 -0.11 -8.75
N ASP A 269 4.31 -0.79 -9.90
CA ASP A 269 3.97 -2.21 -9.98
C ASP A 269 4.91 -3.00 -9.06
N ARG A 270 6.23 -2.75 -9.15
CA ARG A 270 7.22 -3.42 -8.31
C ARG A 270 7.10 -3.06 -6.83
N VAL A 271 6.85 -1.79 -6.53
CA VAL A 271 6.79 -1.30 -5.14
C VAL A 271 5.53 -1.80 -4.42
N TYR A 272 4.35 -1.61 -5.00
CA TYR A 272 3.08 -1.83 -4.31
C TYR A 272 2.50 -3.20 -4.64
N ALA A 273 2.22 -3.49 -5.91
CA ALA A 273 1.56 -4.73 -6.30
C ALA A 273 2.44 -5.96 -6.02
N TRP A 274 3.72 -5.92 -6.42
CA TRP A 274 4.64 -7.02 -6.13
C TRP A 274 5.12 -7.04 -4.68
N GLY A 275 5.23 -5.88 -4.01
CA GLY A 275 5.43 -5.81 -2.57
C GLY A 275 4.33 -6.55 -1.81
N TYR A 276 3.06 -6.29 -2.15
CA TYR A 276 1.90 -6.99 -1.61
C TYR A 276 1.99 -8.49 -1.82
N LEU A 277 2.31 -8.95 -3.04
CA LEU A 277 2.43 -10.37 -3.35
C LEU A 277 3.55 -11.04 -2.52
N ALA A 278 4.69 -10.38 -2.37
CA ALA A 278 5.81 -10.87 -1.55
C ALA A 278 5.41 -11.00 -0.08
N VAL A 279 4.80 -9.96 0.51
CA VAL A 279 4.34 -9.99 1.90
C VAL A 279 3.26 -11.03 2.10
N TYR A 280 2.27 -11.11 1.21
CA TYR A 280 1.20 -12.10 1.30
C TYR A 280 1.78 -13.52 1.27
N TYR A 281 2.60 -13.85 0.28
CA TYR A 281 3.24 -15.16 0.21
C TYR A 281 3.98 -15.53 1.50
N LEU A 282 4.81 -14.62 2.03
CA LEU A 282 5.59 -14.85 3.23
C LEU A 282 4.71 -14.98 4.47
N MET A 283 3.67 -14.16 4.62
CA MET A 283 2.72 -14.25 5.74
C MET A 283 1.98 -15.58 5.75
N GLU A 284 1.53 -16.05 4.59
CA GLU A 284 0.77 -17.29 4.46
C GLU A 284 1.65 -18.53 4.57
N ASN A 285 2.81 -18.54 3.90
CA ASN A 285 3.58 -19.77 3.71
C ASN A 285 4.85 -19.83 4.57
N ARG A 286 5.35 -18.68 5.03
CA ARG A 286 6.63 -18.55 5.74
C ARG A 286 6.52 -17.66 7.00
N PRO A 287 5.51 -17.84 7.87
CA PRO A 287 5.30 -16.96 9.02
C PRO A 287 6.49 -16.96 10.01
N ALA A 288 7.26 -18.05 10.10
CA ALA A 288 8.46 -18.11 10.92
C ALA A 288 9.58 -17.18 10.41
N ASP A 289 9.74 -17.05 9.09
CA ASP A 289 10.68 -16.11 8.49
C ASP A 289 10.24 -14.67 8.73
N VAL A 290 8.95 -14.39 8.58
CA VAL A 290 8.38 -13.07 8.90
C VAL A 290 8.62 -12.70 10.35
N ALA A 291 8.36 -13.61 11.29
CA ALA A 291 8.60 -13.38 12.71
C ALA A 291 10.07 -13.03 12.99
N LYS A 292 11.01 -13.71 12.32
CA LYS A 292 12.45 -13.43 12.45
C LYS A 292 12.85 -12.08 11.85
N ILE A 293 12.34 -11.74 10.66
CA ILE A 293 12.56 -10.43 10.03
C ILE A 293 12.04 -9.31 10.95
N LEU A 294 10.81 -9.44 11.45
CA LEU A 294 10.22 -8.47 12.38
C LEU A 294 10.99 -8.35 13.68
N GLY A 295 11.57 -9.44 14.19
CA GLY A 295 12.47 -9.39 15.35
C GLY A 295 13.67 -8.46 15.12
N TYR A 296 14.28 -8.51 13.93
CA TYR A 296 15.37 -7.60 13.58
C TYR A 296 14.90 -6.16 13.37
N TYR A 297 13.79 -5.95 12.67
CA TYR A 297 13.25 -4.60 12.40
C TYR A 297 12.89 -3.87 13.70
N ARG A 298 12.22 -4.56 14.63
CA ARG A 298 11.84 -4.00 15.95
C ARG A 298 13.04 -3.63 16.81
N ALA A 299 14.18 -4.29 16.59
CA ALA A 299 15.44 -4.05 17.28
C ALA A 299 16.35 -3.06 16.52
N GLY A 300 15.92 -2.50 15.38
CA GLY A 300 16.75 -1.62 14.55
C GLY A 300 17.96 -2.31 13.91
N SER A 301 17.95 -3.64 13.86
CA SER A 301 19.07 -4.45 13.35
C SER A 301 18.99 -4.61 11.83
N TRP A 302 18.92 -3.51 11.09
CA TRP A 302 18.65 -3.45 9.64
C TRP A 302 19.60 -4.31 8.81
N GLN A 303 20.91 -4.22 9.08
CA GLN A 303 21.90 -5.02 8.35
C GLN A 303 21.77 -6.52 8.66
N ALA A 304 21.43 -6.90 9.90
CA ALA A 304 21.21 -8.30 10.26
C ALA A 304 19.94 -8.85 9.58
N ALA A 305 18.87 -8.07 9.54
CA ALA A 305 17.66 -8.39 8.78
C ALA A 305 17.97 -8.60 7.30
N ARG A 306 18.74 -7.68 6.72
CA ARG A 306 19.17 -7.74 5.32
C ARG A 306 19.98 -8.99 5.02
N THR A 307 20.95 -9.33 5.88
CA THR A 307 21.73 -10.56 5.79
C THR A 307 20.83 -11.79 5.84
N TYR A 308 19.89 -11.85 6.80
CA TYR A 308 18.95 -12.96 6.91
C TYR A 308 18.11 -13.12 5.63
N ILE A 309 17.52 -12.03 5.13
CA ILE A 309 16.71 -12.03 3.91
C ILE A 309 17.54 -12.51 2.70
N LYS A 310 18.78 -12.04 2.53
CA LYS A 310 19.58 -12.40 1.34
C LYS A 310 20.25 -13.77 1.43
N GLN A 311 20.62 -14.24 2.62
CA GLN A 311 21.40 -15.48 2.79
C GLN A 311 20.55 -16.67 3.26
N ASN A 312 19.62 -16.45 4.19
CA ASN A 312 18.79 -17.52 4.74
C ASN A 312 17.54 -17.75 3.89
N ILE A 313 16.91 -16.68 3.37
CA ILE A 313 15.81 -16.81 2.41
C ILE A 313 16.39 -16.88 0.99
N GLY A 314 17.11 -15.86 0.56
CA GLY A 314 17.77 -15.82 -0.76
C GLY A 314 16.81 -16.20 -1.88
N THR A 315 17.19 -17.17 -2.70
CA THR A 315 16.39 -17.71 -3.82
C THR A 315 15.58 -18.95 -3.45
N ARG A 316 15.63 -19.42 -2.19
CA ARG A 316 15.06 -20.71 -1.76
C ARG A 316 13.57 -20.84 -2.06
N TYR A 317 12.85 -19.72 -2.04
CA TYR A 317 11.40 -19.69 -2.22
C TYR A 317 10.96 -19.23 -3.62
N ASP A 318 11.87 -18.92 -4.54
CA ASP A 318 11.51 -18.36 -5.85
C ASP A 318 10.61 -19.30 -6.66
N ALA A 319 10.97 -20.58 -6.73
CA ALA A 319 10.19 -21.58 -7.45
C ALA A 319 8.81 -21.81 -6.80
N ASP A 320 8.73 -21.70 -5.47
CA ASP A 320 7.49 -21.89 -4.74
C ASP A 320 6.55 -20.69 -4.84
N PHE A 321 7.11 -19.48 -4.71
CA PHE A 321 6.42 -18.23 -4.95
C PHE A 321 5.83 -18.19 -6.37
N ARG A 322 6.60 -18.58 -7.40
CA ARG A 322 6.11 -18.64 -8.78
C ARG A 322 4.89 -19.55 -8.97
N ARG A 323 4.84 -20.69 -8.29
CA ARG A 323 3.66 -21.59 -8.31
C ARG A 323 2.50 -20.98 -7.52
N TRP A 324 2.80 -20.41 -6.35
CA TRP A 324 1.83 -19.77 -5.47
C TRP A 324 1.07 -18.62 -6.18
N LEU A 325 1.75 -17.84 -7.03
CA LEU A 325 1.12 -16.76 -7.80
C LEU A 325 -0.01 -17.22 -8.73
N LEU A 326 -0.01 -18.48 -9.15
CA LEU A 326 -0.99 -19.05 -10.09
C LEU A 326 -2.16 -19.75 -9.41
N THR A 327 -2.27 -19.67 -8.08
CA THR A 327 -3.28 -20.36 -7.26
C THR A 327 -4.26 -19.39 -6.61
#